data_AF-A0A938HJ97-F1
#
_entry.id   AF-A0A938HJ97-F1
#
_cell.length_a   1.000
_cell.length_b   1.000
_cell.length_c   1.000
_cell.angle_alpha   90.00
_cell.angle_beta   90.00
_cell.angle_gamma   90.00
#
_symmetry.space_group_name_H-M   'P 1'
#
loop_
_entity.id
_entity.type
_entity.pdbx_description
1 polymer ?
#
loop_
_entity_poly.entity_id
_entity_poly.type
_entity_poly.pdbx_seq_one_letter_code
_entity_poly.pdbx_strand_id
1 'polypeptide(L)'
;MAPRTEHDTAGRRAFLRFATAFAAVVAVFAPRRSPANEVPPQLQAGSRSSPRPLTPAEIQAAVHRVTGGAKVTPGRVKLDLPPIVENGNSVHCTVTVQSPMTPADYVKSVHIFTERNPQPNVIGVRLGPRAGLAKFSARIRLADTQKVTAIAEMSDGTFWSDRAEIVVTGGACLEDT
;
A
#
# COMPACT_ATOMS: atom_id res chain seq x y z
N MET A 1 57.77 59.98 -0.43
CA MET A 1 56.88 58.81 -0.21
C MET A 1 57.39 57.67 -1.09
N ALA A 2 58.37 56.91 -0.61
CA ALA A 2 58.68 55.57 -1.13
C ALA A 2 57.91 54.54 -0.25
N PRO A 3 57.85 53.23 -0.55
CA PRO A 3 58.36 52.51 -1.74
C PRO A 3 57.29 51.58 -2.37
N ARG A 4 57.54 51.03 -3.56
CA ARG A 4 57.00 49.71 -3.93
C ARG A 4 58.14 48.85 -4.46
N THR A 5 58.42 47.85 -3.66
CA THR A 5 59.49 46.86 -3.74
C THR A 5 59.19 45.77 -4.75
N GLU A 6 60.30 45.28 -5.29
CA GLU A 6 60.54 44.24 -6.27
C GLU A 6 60.29 42.81 -5.72
N HIS A 7 60.44 41.84 -6.63
CA HIS A 7 60.68 40.40 -6.45
C HIS A 7 59.47 39.48 -6.23
N ASP A 8 59.50 38.23 -6.66
CA ASP A 8 60.18 37.45 -7.71
C ASP A 8 59.52 36.06 -7.54
N THR A 9 59.09 35.46 -8.64
CA THR A 9 58.29 34.23 -8.63
C THR A 9 59.23 33.03 -8.60
N ALA A 10 59.48 32.47 -7.42
CA ALA A 10 60.29 31.27 -7.22
C ALA A 10 59.46 30.10 -6.66
N GLY A 11 59.30 29.05 -7.46
CA GLY A 11 58.68 27.78 -7.06
C GLY A 11 58.66 26.76 -8.20
N ARG A 12 59.83 26.39 -8.74
CA ARG A 12 60.59 25.16 -8.43
C ARG A 12 60.05 23.86 -9.07
N ARG A 13 60.92 23.36 -9.97
CA ARG A 13 61.28 21.95 -10.25
C ARG A 13 60.41 21.25 -11.32
N ALA A 14 60.90 21.20 -12.56
CA ALA A 14 61.88 20.23 -13.09
C ALA A 14 61.26 18.82 -13.20
N PHE A 15 60.67 18.48 -14.35
CA PHE A 15 61.31 17.78 -15.48
C PHE A 15 61.92 16.42 -15.11
N LEU A 16 61.11 15.36 -15.26
CA LEU A 16 61.55 13.98 -15.50
C LEU A 16 60.43 13.33 -16.35
N ARG A 17 60.54 13.40 -17.68
CA ARG A 17 61.17 12.41 -18.57
C ARG A 17 60.27 11.20 -18.88
N PHE A 18 60.24 10.89 -20.17
CA PHE A 18 59.85 9.64 -20.84
C PHE A 18 58.36 9.25 -20.84
N ALA A 19 57.71 9.52 -21.97
CA ALA A 19 56.72 8.59 -22.51
C ALA A 19 56.81 8.56 -24.04
N THR A 20 57.41 7.49 -24.50
CA THR A 20 57.44 6.97 -25.86
C THR A 20 56.05 6.64 -26.41
N ALA A 21 55.98 6.66 -27.74
CA ALA A 21 55.12 5.86 -28.61
C ALA A 21 53.67 6.29 -28.85
N PHE A 22 53.46 6.76 -30.09
CA PHE A 22 52.27 6.55 -30.91
C PHE A 22 51.69 5.14 -30.73
N ALA A 23 50.39 5.04 -30.42
CA ALA A 23 49.59 3.87 -30.76
C ALA A 23 48.09 4.21 -30.79
N ALA A 24 47.56 4.23 -32.01
CA ALA A 24 46.19 3.96 -32.44
C ALA A 24 45.04 4.07 -31.42
N VAL A 25 44.20 5.08 -31.64
CA VAL A 25 42.79 5.06 -31.23
C VAL A 25 42.07 3.96 -32.01
N VAL A 26 41.81 2.83 -31.35
CA VAL A 26 40.73 1.92 -31.74
C VAL A 26 39.75 1.92 -30.57
N ALA A 27 38.70 2.70 -30.71
CA ALA A 27 37.55 2.65 -29.82
C ALA A 27 36.88 1.27 -29.98
N VAL A 28 37.28 0.30 -29.16
CA VAL A 28 36.51 -0.93 -28.97
C VAL A 28 35.28 -0.54 -28.16
N PHE A 29 34.21 -0.23 -28.87
CA PHE A 29 32.88 -0.02 -28.31
C PHE A 29 32.36 -1.38 -27.82
N ALA A 30 32.81 -1.81 -26.64
CA ALA A 30 32.24 -2.98 -25.98
C ALA A 30 30.84 -2.58 -25.46
N PRO A 31 29.74 -3.22 -25.92
CA PRO A 31 28.44 -2.97 -25.32
C PRO A 31 28.49 -3.50 -23.89
N ARG A 32 28.40 -2.60 -22.91
CA ARG A 32 28.07 -2.98 -21.53
C ARG A 32 26.74 -3.72 -21.56
N ARG A 33 26.76 -5.05 -21.38
CA ARG A 33 25.56 -5.82 -21.05
C ARG A 33 25.06 -5.32 -19.69
N SER A 34 24.10 -4.41 -19.71
CA SER A 34 23.30 -4.09 -18.54
C SER A 34 22.59 -5.37 -18.06
N PRO A 35 22.74 -5.79 -16.79
CA PRO A 35 21.92 -6.85 -16.22
C PRO A 35 20.56 -6.25 -15.85
N ALA A 36 19.77 -5.88 -16.85
CA ALA A 36 18.49 -5.21 -16.63
C ALA A 36 17.50 -5.50 -17.76
N ASN A 37 17.41 -6.76 -18.22
CA ASN A 37 16.21 -7.25 -18.88
C ASN A 37 16.16 -8.79 -18.99
N GLU A 38 16.38 -9.49 -17.89
CA GLU A 38 15.85 -10.85 -17.77
C GLU A 38 14.48 -10.71 -17.10
N VAL A 39 13.43 -10.65 -17.92
CA VAL A 39 12.07 -10.90 -17.46
C VAL A 39 12.04 -12.37 -17.04
N PRO A 40 11.85 -12.70 -15.75
CA PRO A 40 11.75 -14.10 -15.34
C PRO A 40 10.59 -14.76 -16.10
N PRO A 41 10.73 -16.03 -16.52
CA PRO A 41 9.66 -16.75 -17.19
C PRO A 41 8.56 -17.01 -16.17
N GLN A 42 7.54 -16.15 -16.15
CA GLN A 42 6.31 -16.36 -15.38
C GLN A 42 5.13 -16.37 -16.36
N LEU A 43 5.15 -17.35 -17.27
CA LEU A 43 3.96 -17.79 -17.99
C LEU A 43 3.88 -19.32 -17.96
N GLN A 44 3.85 -19.88 -16.75
CA GLN A 44 3.15 -21.15 -16.58
C GLN A 44 1.70 -20.79 -16.32
N ALA A 45 0.83 -21.28 -17.20
CA ALA A 45 -0.62 -21.14 -17.12
C ALA A 45 -1.08 -21.43 -15.69
N GLY A 46 -1.37 -20.37 -14.94
CA GLY A 46 -1.89 -20.49 -13.59
C GLY A 46 -3.18 -21.28 -13.68
N SER A 47 -3.20 -22.44 -13.04
CA SER A 47 -4.44 -23.08 -12.61
C SER A 47 -5.38 -21.98 -12.15
N ARG A 48 -6.58 -21.89 -12.74
CA ARG A 48 -7.66 -21.06 -12.18
C ARG A 48 -8.00 -21.68 -10.82
N SER A 49 -7.21 -21.35 -9.80
CA SER A 49 -7.55 -21.68 -8.44
C SER A 49 -8.84 -20.91 -8.18
N SER A 50 -9.93 -21.65 -8.08
CA SER A 50 -11.20 -21.12 -7.61
C SER A 50 -10.91 -20.33 -6.34
N PRO A 51 -11.46 -19.12 -6.18
CA PRO A 51 -11.20 -18.31 -4.99
C PRO A 51 -11.58 -19.12 -3.75
N ARG A 52 -10.57 -19.58 -3.02
CA ARG A 52 -10.74 -20.30 -1.75
C ARG A 52 -11.08 -19.25 -0.69
N PRO A 53 -12.04 -19.51 0.21
CA PRO A 53 -12.26 -18.69 1.39
C PRO A 53 -10.95 -18.50 2.17
N LEU A 54 -10.66 -17.29 2.65
CA LEU A 54 -9.48 -17.06 3.47
C LEU A 54 -9.60 -17.82 4.78
N THR A 55 -8.49 -18.39 5.22
CA THR A 55 -8.39 -18.98 6.57
C THR A 55 -8.43 -17.87 7.63
N PRO A 56 -8.88 -18.18 8.86
CA PRO A 56 -8.80 -17.23 9.97
C PRO A 56 -7.38 -16.69 10.20
N ALA A 57 -6.35 -17.51 9.95
CA ALA A 57 -4.95 -17.10 10.06
C ALA A 57 -4.55 -16.05 9.01
N GLU A 58 -5.02 -16.19 7.76
CA GLU A 58 -4.77 -15.23 6.68
C GLU A 58 -5.44 -13.87 6.98
N ILE A 59 -6.67 -13.90 7.50
CA ILE A 59 -7.40 -12.69 7.92
C ILE A 59 -6.69 -12.03 9.09
N GLN A 60 -6.30 -12.80 10.11
CA GLN A 60 -5.54 -12.28 11.25
C GLN A 60 -4.20 -11.68 10.82
N ALA A 61 -3.48 -12.30 9.89
CA ALA A 61 -2.23 -11.74 9.35
C ALA A 61 -2.46 -10.42 8.60
N ALA A 62 -3.56 -10.31 7.85
CA ALA A 62 -3.93 -9.06 7.16
C ALA A 62 -4.28 -7.94 8.16
N VAL A 63 -5.03 -8.26 9.21
CA VAL A 63 -5.34 -7.32 10.30
C VAL A 63 -4.06 -6.94 11.04
N HIS A 64 -3.22 -7.92 11.40
CA HIS A 64 -1.96 -7.70 12.11
C HIS A 64 -0.99 -6.80 11.33
N ARG A 65 -1.01 -6.87 9.99
CA ARG A 65 -0.22 -5.98 9.13
C ARG A 65 -0.66 -4.52 9.26
N VAL A 66 -1.94 -4.26 9.50
CA VAL A 66 -2.48 -2.92 9.69
C VAL A 66 -2.37 -2.45 11.14
N THR A 67 -2.65 -3.34 12.10
CA THR A 67 -2.66 -2.99 13.52
C THR A 67 -1.29 -3.07 14.19
N GLY A 68 -0.29 -3.67 13.54
CA GLY A 68 1.02 -3.93 14.13
C GLY A 68 0.99 -4.87 15.34
N GLY A 69 -0.09 -5.65 15.51
CA GLY A 69 -0.30 -6.49 16.69
C GLY A 69 -0.98 -5.81 17.87
N ALA A 70 -1.40 -4.55 17.72
CA ALA A 70 -2.19 -3.88 18.73
C ALA A 70 -3.58 -4.51 18.91
N LYS A 71 -4.11 -4.43 20.14
CA LYS A 71 -5.44 -4.94 20.49
C LYS A 71 -6.52 -4.10 19.80
N VAL A 72 -7.44 -4.78 19.12
CA VAL A 72 -8.61 -4.16 18.48
C VAL A 72 -9.82 -4.27 19.41
N THR A 73 -10.43 -3.15 19.73
CA THR A 73 -11.59 -3.08 20.65
C THR A 73 -12.88 -2.86 19.85
N PRO A 74 -13.99 -3.55 20.14
CA PRO A 74 -15.26 -3.27 19.47
C PRO A 74 -15.85 -1.93 19.93
N GLY A 75 -16.53 -1.21 19.04
CA GLY A 75 -17.19 0.07 19.30
C GLY A 75 -16.51 1.27 18.65
N ARG A 76 -17.03 2.48 18.90
CA ARG A 76 -16.69 3.77 18.26
C ARG A 76 -16.87 3.85 16.73
N VAL A 77 -16.62 2.76 16.02
CA VAL A 77 -16.90 2.58 14.60
C VAL A 77 -18.34 2.08 14.44
N LYS A 78 -19.03 2.60 13.44
CA LYS A 78 -20.32 2.12 12.97
C LYS A 78 -20.20 1.80 11.49
N LEU A 79 -20.40 0.53 11.17
CA LEU A 79 -20.41 -0.01 9.83
C LEU A 79 -21.86 -0.22 9.38
N ASP A 80 -22.29 0.59 8.43
CA ASP A 80 -23.62 0.53 7.84
C ASP A 80 -23.54 -0.18 6.49
N LEU A 81 -23.95 -1.44 6.48
CA LEU A 81 -24.14 -2.26 5.28
C LEU A 81 -25.57 -2.80 5.25
N PRO A 82 -26.15 -2.94 4.04
CA PRO A 82 -27.41 -3.67 3.88
C PRO A 82 -27.22 -5.14 4.28
N PRO A 83 -28.20 -5.76 4.97
CA PRO A 83 -28.10 -7.16 5.40
C PRO A 83 -28.17 -8.15 4.22
N ILE A 84 -28.85 -7.77 3.13
CA ILE A 84 -29.03 -8.60 1.94
C ILE A 84 -28.77 -7.74 0.69
N VAL A 85 -28.01 -8.29 -0.26
CA VAL A 85 -27.75 -7.67 -1.56
C VAL A 85 -27.89 -8.70 -2.68
N GLU A 86 -28.54 -8.28 -3.76
CA GLU A 86 -28.67 -9.12 -4.96
C GLU A 86 -27.41 -9.08 -5.82
N ASN A 87 -26.73 -7.93 -5.87
CA ASN A 87 -25.56 -7.74 -6.71
C ASN A 87 -24.31 -7.42 -5.87
N GLY A 88 -23.44 -8.43 -5.74
CA GLY A 88 -22.15 -8.30 -5.05
C GLY A 88 -21.13 -7.40 -5.76
N ASN A 89 -21.33 -7.01 -7.03
CA ASN A 89 -20.36 -6.20 -7.76
C ASN A 89 -20.31 -4.73 -7.31
N SER A 90 -21.35 -4.23 -6.63
CA SER A 90 -21.41 -2.85 -6.17
C SER A 90 -22.33 -2.73 -4.96
N VAL A 91 -21.77 -2.98 -3.79
CA VAL A 91 -22.47 -2.85 -2.51
C VAL A 91 -22.14 -1.53 -1.86
N HIS A 92 -23.16 -0.73 -1.55
CA HIS A 92 -22.99 0.51 -0.80
C HIS A 92 -22.65 0.21 0.66
N CYS A 93 -21.60 0.84 1.15
CA CYS A 93 -21.11 0.73 2.52
C CYS A 93 -20.86 2.14 3.05
N THR A 94 -21.36 2.44 4.25
CA THR A 94 -21.02 3.67 4.96
C THR A 94 -20.31 3.34 6.26
N VAL A 95 -19.19 4.01 6.50
CA VAL A 95 -18.46 3.91 7.77
C VAL A 95 -18.51 5.26 8.46
N THR A 96 -18.92 5.24 9.72
CA THR A 96 -18.89 6.41 10.60
C THR A 96 -18.08 6.07 11.83
N VAL A 97 -17.13 6.93 12.21
CA VAL A 97 -16.34 6.77 13.42
C VAL A 97 -16.65 7.93 14.36
N GLN A 98 -16.93 7.63 15.62
CA GLN A 98 -17.14 8.63 16.66
C GLN A 98 -15.77 9.21 17.06
N SER A 99 -15.48 10.40 16.53
CA SER A 99 -14.31 11.19 16.89
C SER A 99 -14.62 12.67 16.66
N PRO A 100 -14.14 13.58 17.52
CA PRO A 100 -14.30 15.02 17.34
C PRO A 100 -13.45 15.58 16.19
N MET A 101 -12.56 14.79 15.57
CA MET A 101 -11.71 15.18 14.44
C MET A 101 -10.89 16.46 14.71
N THR A 102 -10.37 16.55 15.93
CA THR A 102 -9.48 17.64 16.36
C THR A 102 -8.02 17.23 16.17
N PRO A 103 -7.04 18.17 16.19
CA PRO A 103 -5.62 17.81 16.14
C PRO A 103 -5.17 16.85 17.27
N ALA A 104 -5.88 16.84 18.41
CA ALA A 104 -5.59 15.94 19.53
C ALA A 104 -6.24 14.55 19.38
N ASP A 105 -7.51 14.51 18.96
CA ASP A 105 -8.27 13.27 18.74
C ASP A 105 -8.88 13.29 17.33
N TYR A 106 -8.27 12.51 16.44
CA TYR A 106 -8.75 12.29 15.08
C TYR A 106 -8.50 10.84 14.64
N VAL A 107 -9.25 10.41 13.64
CA VAL A 107 -9.04 9.11 12.99
C VAL A 107 -7.89 9.26 11.99
N LYS A 108 -6.85 8.43 12.11
CA LYS A 108 -5.71 8.39 11.18
C LYS A 108 -6.03 7.56 9.95
N SER A 109 -6.55 6.36 10.15
CA SER A 109 -6.83 5.42 9.08
C SER A 109 -8.07 4.59 9.37
N VAL A 110 -8.79 4.22 8.33
CA VAL A 110 -9.90 3.27 8.40
C VAL A 110 -9.70 2.22 7.33
N HIS A 111 -9.79 0.96 7.75
CA HIS A 111 -9.60 -0.21 6.92
C HIS A 111 -10.82 -1.10 6.96
N ILE A 112 -11.23 -1.64 5.82
CA ILE A 112 -12.33 -2.60 5.74
C ILE A 112 -11.77 -3.94 5.27
N PHE A 113 -12.10 -4.97 6.03
CA PHE A 113 -11.68 -6.34 5.79
C PHE A 113 -12.86 -7.24 5.46
N THR A 114 -12.62 -8.17 4.53
CA THR A 114 -13.59 -9.15 4.04
C THR A 114 -12.99 -10.56 4.12
N GLU A 115 -13.78 -11.54 4.54
CA GLU A 115 -13.29 -12.90 4.83
C GLU A 115 -13.21 -13.81 3.59
N ARG A 116 -14.05 -13.58 2.58
CA ARG A 116 -14.18 -14.47 1.41
C ARG A 116 -13.65 -13.87 0.12
N ASN A 117 -13.21 -12.61 0.13
CA ASN A 117 -12.56 -12.03 -1.04
C ASN A 117 -11.09 -12.47 -1.12
N PRO A 118 -10.53 -12.70 -2.34
CA PRO A 118 -9.12 -13.02 -2.52
C PRO A 118 -8.17 -11.96 -1.94
N GLN A 119 -8.59 -10.71 -1.95
CA GLN A 119 -7.92 -9.60 -1.28
C GLN A 119 -8.71 -9.24 -0.01
N PRO A 120 -8.18 -9.50 1.20
CA PRO A 120 -8.91 -9.27 2.43
C PRO A 120 -9.15 -7.78 2.70
N ASN A 121 -8.19 -6.92 2.39
CA ASN A 121 -8.31 -5.48 2.60
C ASN A 121 -8.93 -4.83 1.36
N VAL A 122 -10.21 -4.45 1.45
CA VAL A 122 -10.96 -3.87 0.32
C VAL A 122 -10.92 -2.35 0.28
N ILE A 123 -10.76 -1.71 1.44
CA ILE A 123 -10.72 -0.24 1.56
C ILE A 123 -9.64 0.13 2.58
N GLY A 124 -8.81 1.10 2.21
CA GLY A 124 -7.95 1.84 3.13
C GLY A 124 -8.11 3.33 2.90
N VAL A 125 -8.68 4.04 3.88
CA VAL A 125 -8.87 5.50 3.83
C VAL A 125 -8.00 6.12 4.90
N ARG A 126 -7.25 7.15 4.55
CA ARG A 126 -6.56 7.99 5.53
C ARG A 126 -7.36 9.26 5.76
N LEU A 127 -7.66 9.51 7.01
CA LEU A 127 -8.35 10.70 7.46
C LEU A 127 -7.36 11.58 8.22
N GLY A 128 -7.69 12.86 8.31
CA GLY A 128 -6.91 13.82 9.09
C GLY A 128 -7.82 14.81 9.78
N PRO A 129 -7.30 15.60 10.73
CA PRO A 129 -8.11 16.53 11.52
C PRO A 129 -8.84 17.57 10.65
N ARG A 130 -8.38 17.81 9.43
CA ARG A 130 -9.02 18.73 8.47
C ARG A 130 -10.28 18.18 7.81
N ALA A 131 -10.62 16.90 7.98
CA ALA A 131 -11.80 16.30 7.37
C ALA A 131 -13.11 16.74 8.06
N GLY A 132 -13.05 17.29 9.28
CA GLY A 132 -14.20 17.78 10.04
C GLY A 132 -15.12 16.70 10.61
N LEU A 133 -15.34 15.60 9.87
CA LEU A 133 -16.12 14.45 10.30
C LEU A 133 -15.47 13.15 9.81
N ALA A 134 -15.37 12.14 10.68
CA ALA A 134 -14.89 10.81 10.32
C ALA A 134 -16.02 9.95 9.73
N LYS A 135 -16.50 10.32 8.54
CA LYS A 135 -17.52 9.57 7.81
C LYS A 135 -17.18 9.47 6.34
N PHE A 136 -17.29 8.29 5.77
CA PHE A 136 -17.20 8.09 4.32
C PHE A 136 -18.16 7.00 3.86
N SER A 137 -18.55 7.10 2.59
CA SER A 137 -19.38 6.11 1.91
C SER A 137 -18.67 5.66 0.65
N ALA A 138 -18.72 4.36 0.36
CA ALA A 138 -18.06 3.76 -0.78
C ALA A 138 -18.90 2.61 -1.35
N ARG A 139 -18.57 2.20 -2.58
CA ARG A 139 -19.10 0.98 -3.19
C ARG A 139 -18.00 -0.06 -3.21
N ILE A 140 -18.26 -1.22 -2.63
CA ILE A 140 -17.31 -2.34 -2.54
C ILE A 140 -17.81 -3.54 -3.36
N ARG A 141 -16.86 -4.36 -3.82
CA ARG A 141 -17.13 -5.66 -4.44
C ARG A 141 -17.06 -6.75 -3.39
N LEU A 142 -18.10 -7.58 -3.31
CA LEU A 142 -18.20 -8.71 -2.42
C LEU A 142 -18.43 -9.97 -3.26
N ALA A 143 -17.58 -10.97 -3.07
CA ALA A 143 -17.64 -12.21 -3.84
C ALA A 143 -18.80 -13.12 -3.44
N ASP A 144 -19.14 -13.14 -2.14
CA ASP A 144 -20.11 -14.07 -1.56
C ASP A 144 -20.64 -13.51 -0.22
N THR A 145 -21.63 -14.18 0.35
CA THR A 145 -22.14 -13.99 1.71
C THR A 145 -20.99 -14.12 2.71
N GLN A 146 -20.75 -13.05 3.48
CA GLN A 146 -19.58 -12.99 4.34
C GLN A 146 -19.73 -11.94 5.44
N LYS A 147 -18.79 -11.99 6.38
CA LYS A 147 -18.62 -10.95 7.37
C LYS A 147 -17.68 -9.86 6.85
N VAL A 148 -18.05 -8.62 7.10
CA VAL A 148 -17.25 -7.43 6.82
C VAL A 148 -16.85 -6.82 8.15
N THR A 149 -15.55 -6.57 8.34
CA THR A 149 -15.01 -5.95 9.55
C THR A 149 -14.38 -4.62 9.20
N ALA A 150 -14.86 -3.54 9.81
CA ALA A 150 -14.21 -2.24 9.74
C ALA A 150 -13.29 -2.05 10.95
N ILE A 151 -12.07 -1.56 10.73
CA ILE A 151 -11.10 -1.23 11.76
C ILE A 151 -10.66 0.21 11.56
N ALA A 152 -10.74 1.02 12.61
CA ALA A 152 -10.25 2.39 12.63
C ALA A 152 -9.03 2.51 13.55
N GLU A 153 -8.00 3.19 13.07
CA GLU A 153 -6.85 3.63 13.83
C GLU A 153 -7.04 5.08 14.27
N MET A 154 -6.92 5.33 15.56
CA MET A 154 -7.04 6.65 16.17
C MET A 154 -5.67 7.34 16.29
N SER A 155 -5.66 8.65 16.51
CA SER A 155 -4.44 9.44 16.69
C SER A 155 -3.54 8.94 17.83
N ASP A 156 -4.16 8.41 18.89
CA ASP A 156 -3.51 7.81 20.07
C ASP A 156 -2.91 6.41 19.82
N GLY A 157 -3.13 5.82 18.64
CA GLY A 157 -2.68 4.46 18.30
C GLY A 157 -3.62 3.35 18.79
N THR A 158 -4.79 3.69 19.32
CA THR A 158 -5.83 2.69 19.64
C THR A 158 -6.56 2.25 18.38
N PHE A 159 -6.97 0.98 18.39
CA PHE A 159 -7.72 0.37 17.29
C PHE A 159 -9.13 0.02 17.74
N TRP A 160 -10.09 0.45 16.93
CA TRP A 160 -11.51 0.26 17.15
C TRP A 160 -12.11 -0.51 15.98
N SER A 161 -13.15 -1.30 16.22
CA SER A 161 -13.77 -2.10 15.17
C SER A 161 -15.28 -2.21 15.28
N ASP A 162 -15.88 -2.45 14.14
CA ASP A 162 -17.26 -2.89 14.01
C ASP A 162 -17.37 -3.98 12.96
N ARG A 163 -18.40 -4.83 13.07
CA ARG A 163 -18.60 -5.94 12.14
C ARG A 163 -20.05 -6.02 11.70
N ALA A 164 -20.24 -6.21 10.41
CA ALA A 164 -21.54 -6.45 9.80
C ALA A 164 -21.50 -7.76 9.01
N GLU A 165 -22.62 -8.48 9.02
CA GLU A 165 -22.82 -9.65 8.18
C GLU A 165 -23.71 -9.27 7.02
N ILE A 166 -23.35 -9.74 5.83
CA ILE A 166 -24.07 -9.45 4.60
C ILE A 166 -24.27 -10.72 3.79
N VAL A 167 -25.51 -10.93 3.36
CA VAL A 167 -25.90 -12.02 2.48
C VAL A 167 -25.93 -11.52 1.04
N VAL A 168 -25.12 -12.15 0.18
CA VAL A 168 -25.13 -11.89 -1.27
C VAL A 168 -25.94 -13.01 -1.92
N THR A 169 -27.10 -12.66 -2.49
CA THR A 169 -27.96 -13.64 -3.18
C THR A 169 -27.56 -13.85 -4.65
N GLY A 170 -26.66 -13.02 -5.16
CA GLY A 170 -26.14 -13.05 -6.53
C GLY A 170 -25.25 -14.25 -6.81
N GLY A 171 -25.87 -15.42 -6.97
CA GLY A 171 -25.20 -16.67 -7.36
C GLY A 171 -26.13 -17.86 -7.60
N ALA A 172 -27.44 -17.66 -7.79
CA ALA A 172 -28.39 -18.75 -8.05
C ALA A 172 -28.53 -19.14 -9.54
N CYS A 173 -27.45 -19.07 -10.33
CA CYS A 173 -27.42 -19.63 -11.68
C CYS A 173 -26.13 -20.44 -11.90
N LEU A 174 -26.18 -21.71 -11.52
CA LEU A 174 -25.49 -22.78 -12.25
C LEU A 174 -26.57 -23.81 -12.60
N GLU A 175 -27.25 -23.57 -13.71
CA GLU A 175 -27.90 -24.64 -14.47
C GLU A 175 -26.78 -25.53 -15.00
N ASP A 176 -26.51 -26.64 -14.31
CA ASP A 176 -25.79 -27.77 -14.89
C ASP A 176 -26.72 -28.38 -15.95
N THR A 177 -26.48 -28.03 -17.22
CA THR A 177 -27.06 -28.70 -18.40
C THR A 177 -26.02 -29.58 -19.07
#